data_AF-A0A343TM68-F1
#
_entry.id   AF-A0A343TM68-F1
#
_cell.length_a   1.000
_cell.length_b   1.000
_cell.length_c   1.000
_cell.angle_alpha   90.00
_cell.angle_beta   90.00
_cell.angle_gamma   90.00
#
_symmetry.space_group_name_H-M   'P 1'
#
loop_
_entity.id
_entity.type
_entity.pdbx_description
1 polymer ?
#
loop_
_entity_poly.entity_id
_entity_poly.type
_entity_poly.pdbx_seq_one_letter_code
_entity_poly.pdbx_strand_id
1 'polypeptide(L)'
;MDLPTSRRTYLATVGAIGFGGALAGCLGDDDTVLGSPEDRDAESEALSFPAHGQRLPEVTLPSPLHDREVTTTAFEGERETLVTFVFTRCSMVCPALTGNLAQVQAHATEEGFEGEIALLPITFDPVYDTPEVLREYSEYVGADPTAENWQFLRPESEERAREVVAETFGVGFEKTDAYTPDEVSDEMEFVHTSVTILANRDGFVERGYNPGAPSPAQVIDDLDTVREGYR
;
A
#
# COMPACT_ATOMS: atom_id res chain seq x y z
N MET A 1 38.49 -75.86 8.17
CA MET A 1 39.48 -75.15 9.00
C MET A 1 38.69 -74.24 9.93
N ASP A 2 39.09 -74.24 11.20
CA ASP A 2 38.46 -73.84 12.45
C ASP A 2 37.51 -72.63 12.55
N LEU A 3 36.60 -72.77 13.54
CA LEU A 3 35.67 -71.84 14.23
C LEU A 3 36.36 -70.51 14.70
N PRO A 4 35.67 -69.44 15.21
CA PRO A 4 34.41 -69.50 15.96
C PRO A 4 33.42 -68.29 15.91
N THR A 5 32.21 -68.61 16.38
CA THR A 5 31.25 -67.81 17.18
C THR A 5 31.85 -66.79 18.17
N SER A 6 31.14 -65.66 18.39
CA SER A 6 30.57 -65.24 19.71
C SER A 6 30.29 -63.72 19.78
N ARG A 7 29.02 -63.29 19.77
CA ARG A 7 28.11 -62.91 20.89
C ARG A 7 28.09 -61.40 21.27
N ARG A 8 26.87 -60.85 21.19
CA ARG A 8 26.10 -60.02 22.16
C ARG A 8 25.38 -58.89 21.40
N THR A 9 24.14 -59.07 20.96
CA THR A 9 22.88 -58.84 21.72
C THR A 9 22.70 -57.37 22.12
N TYR A 10 21.78 -56.68 21.45
CA TYR A 10 20.67 -55.98 22.11
C TYR A 10 19.44 -55.98 21.19
N LEU A 11 18.33 -56.46 21.75
CA LEU A 11 16.98 -56.39 21.19
C LEU A 11 16.44 -54.98 21.40
N ALA A 12 15.72 -54.43 20.41
CA ALA A 12 14.50 -53.67 20.67
C ALA A 12 13.63 -53.67 19.41
N THR A 13 12.45 -54.24 19.59
CA THR A 13 11.35 -54.52 18.67
C THR A 13 10.40 -53.33 18.50
N VAL A 14 9.67 -53.35 17.37
CA VAL A 14 8.32 -52.75 17.14
C VAL A 14 8.34 -51.22 17.04
N GLY A 15 7.90 -50.56 15.97
CA GLY A 15 6.78 -50.84 15.07
C GLY A 15 5.70 -49.80 15.34
N ALA A 16 5.42 -48.92 14.38
CA ALA A 16 4.14 -48.21 14.27
C ALA A 16 4.05 -47.52 12.90
N ILE A 17 2.98 -47.84 12.21
CA ILE A 17 2.46 -47.15 11.03
C ILE A 17 2.25 -45.68 11.42
N GLY A 18 3.06 -44.79 10.84
CA GLY A 18 2.79 -43.36 10.91
C GLY A 18 1.65 -43.04 9.95
N PHE A 19 0.45 -42.86 10.49
CA PHE A 19 -0.54 -42.01 9.85
C PHE A 19 0.12 -40.65 9.65
N GLY A 20 0.55 -40.37 8.42
CA GLY A 20 0.89 -39.02 7.99
C GLY A 20 -0.40 -38.22 8.00
N GLY A 21 -0.76 -37.68 9.17
CA GLY A 21 -1.70 -36.60 9.26
C GLY A 21 -1.09 -35.45 8.47
N ALA A 22 -1.61 -35.21 7.27
CA ALA A 22 -1.50 -33.91 6.66
C ALA A 22 -2.27 -32.95 7.58
N LEU A 23 -1.55 -32.35 8.53
CA LEU A 23 -1.91 -31.03 8.98
C LEU A 23 -1.63 -30.14 7.77
N ALA A 24 -2.63 -30.06 6.88
CA ALA A 24 -2.79 -28.89 6.05
C ALA A 24 -2.95 -27.73 7.04
N GLY A 25 -1.82 -27.13 7.42
CA GLY A 25 -1.82 -25.91 8.19
C GLY A 25 -2.58 -24.90 7.37
N CYS A 26 -3.73 -24.48 7.89
CA CYS A 26 -4.38 -23.26 7.47
C CYS A 26 -3.35 -22.14 7.66
N LEU A 27 -2.69 -21.70 6.59
CA LEU A 27 -2.07 -20.38 6.57
C LEU A 27 -3.23 -19.39 6.40
N GLY A 28 -3.97 -19.19 7.49
CA GLY A 28 -4.75 -17.98 7.67
C GLY A 28 -3.74 -16.91 8.05
N ASP A 29 -3.72 -15.84 7.29
CA ASP A 29 -2.91 -14.65 7.54
C ASP A 29 -3.42 -14.04 8.87
N ASP A 30 -2.78 -14.34 10.00
CA ASP A 30 -3.19 -13.86 11.33
C ASP A 30 -3.00 -12.32 11.47
N ASP A 31 -2.37 -11.68 10.49
CA ASP A 31 -1.94 -10.27 10.52
C ASP A 31 -2.85 -9.33 9.68
N THR A 32 -3.85 -9.87 8.95
CA THR A 32 -4.80 -9.11 8.13
C THR A 32 -6.27 -9.42 8.48
N VAL A 33 -7.14 -8.43 8.32
CA VAL A 33 -8.59 -8.54 8.56
C VAL A 33 -9.33 -8.97 7.30
N LEU A 34 -8.95 -8.40 6.15
CA LEU A 34 -9.51 -8.78 4.87
C LEU A 34 -8.89 -10.11 4.42
N GLY A 35 -9.71 -10.97 3.82
CA GLY A 35 -9.19 -12.12 3.10
C GLY A 35 -8.34 -11.70 1.90
N SER A 36 -7.38 -12.54 1.52
CA SER A 36 -6.60 -12.35 0.31
C SER A 36 -7.54 -12.13 -0.89
N PRO A 37 -7.23 -11.19 -1.81
CA PRO A 37 -8.12 -10.87 -2.92
C PRO A 37 -8.41 -12.11 -3.79
N GLU A 38 -9.67 -12.54 -3.87
CA GLU A 38 -10.05 -13.76 -4.61
C GLU A 38 -9.97 -13.60 -6.14
N ASP A 39 -10.09 -12.36 -6.63
CA ASP A 39 -10.18 -12.02 -8.06
C ASP A 39 -8.82 -11.68 -8.70
N ARG A 40 -7.69 -12.06 -8.08
CA ARG A 40 -6.35 -11.78 -8.62
C ARG A 40 -5.73 -13.01 -9.27
N ASP A 41 -5.19 -12.82 -10.47
CA ASP A 41 -4.46 -13.85 -11.23
C ASP A 41 -3.05 -14.17 -10.68
N ALA A 42 -2.54 -13.35 -9.75
CA ALA A 42 -1.19 -13.45 -9.20
C ALA A 42 -1.18 -13.32 -7.68
N GLU A 43 -0.34 -14.13 -7.04
CA GLU A 43 -0.03 -14.09 -5.60
C GLU A 43 0.62 -12.75 -5.21
N SER A 44 0.49 -12.36 -3.93
CA SER A 44 1.03 -11.11 -3.39
C SER A 44 2.53 -10.93 -3.67
N GLU A 45 3.33 -11.97 -3.52
CA GLU A 45 4.79 -11.93 -3.71
C GLU A 45 5.24 -11.80 -5.17
N ALA A 46 4.32 -12.05 -6.12
CA ALA A 46 4.60 -11.90 -7.55
C ALA A 46 4.35 -10.46 -8.05
N LEU A 47 3.75 -9.60 -7.21
CA LEU A 47 3.47 -8.22 -7.55
C LEU A 47 4.68 -7.33 -7.29
N SER A 48 4.83 -6.29 -8.09
CA SER A 48 5.92 -5.34 -7.90
C SER A 48 5.72 -4.45 -6.68
N PHE A 49 4.46 -4.21 -6.30
CA PHE A 49 4.07 -3.32 -5.21
C PHE A 49 3.64 -4.10 -3.96
N PRO A 50 3.67 -3.47 -2.76
CA PRO A 50 3.22 -4.08 -1.51
C PRO A 50 1.77 -4.57 -1.62
N ALA A 51 1.56 -5.85 -1.36
CA ALA A 51 0.28 -6.52 -1.52
C ALA A 51 -0.18 -7.18 -0.22
N HIS A 52 -1.35 -7.83 -0.25
CA HIS A 52 -2.01 -8.42 0.92
C HIS A 52 -1.03 -9.25 1.77
N GLY A 53 -1.03 -9.02 3.09
CA GLY A 53 -0.17 -9.68 4.08
C GLY A 53 1.26 -9.11 4.19
N GLN A 54 1.68 -8.23 3.27
CA GLN A 54 3.00 -7.61 3.32
C GLN A 54 3.00 -6.34 4.16
N ARG A 55 4.17 -5.90 4.63
CA ARG A 55 4.32 -4.65 5.38
C ARG A 55 4.28 -3.44 4.45
N LEU A 56 3.64 -2.36 4.91
CA LEU A 56 3.75 -1.06 4.26
C LEU A 56 5.22 -0.59 4.29
N PRO A 57 5.83 -0.22 3.15
CA PRO A 57 7.18 0.28 3.13
C PRO A 57 7.35 1.57 3.94
N GLU A 58 8.47 1.67 4.65
CA GLU A 58 8.86 2.86 5.39
C GLU A 58 9.62 3.83 4.49
N VAL A 59 9.05 5.04 4.31
CA VAL A 59 9.74 6.18 3.71
C VAL A 59 9.40 7.45 4.49
N THR A 60 10.38 8.33 4.63
CA THR A 60 10.16 9.69 5.13
C THR A 60 10.16 10.66 3.95
N LEU A 61 9.14 11.50 3.88
CA LEU A 61 8.95 12.52 2.85
C LEU A 61 8.41 13.83 3.44
N PRO A 62 8.73 14.98 2.84
CA PRO A 62 8.05 16.24 3.13
C PRO A 62 6.55 16.16 2.84
N SER A 63 5.75 16.68 3.78
CA SER A 63 4.33 17.05 3.62
C SER A 63 4.24 18.57 3.51
N PRO A 64 4.41 19.14 2.30
CA PRO A 64 4.51 20.59 2.11
C PRO A 64 3.26 21.38 2.51
N LEU A 65 2.09 20.74 2.60
CA LEU A 65 0.85 21.41 3.03
C LEU A 65 0.80 21.66 4.53
N HIS A 66 1.60 20.92 5.30
CA HIS A 66 1.67 20.95 6.77
C HIS A 66 3.05 21.36 7.30
N ASP A 67 4.00 21.67 6.41
CA ASP A 67 5.37 22.09 6.73
C ASP A 67 6.09 21.13 7.70
N ARG A 68 5.97 19.82 7.45
CA ARG A 68 6.59 18.76 8.26
C ARG A 68 7.07 17.58 7.42
N GLU A 69 7.94 16.76 7.98
CA GLU A 69 8.23 15.44 7.44
C GLU A 69 7.21 14.41 7.97
N VAL A 70 6.83 13.46 7.13
CA VAL A 70 5.94 12.35 7.46
C VAL A 70 6.64 11.05 7.10
N THR A 71 6.65 10.10 8.02
CA THR A 71 7.10 8.73 7.75
C THR A 71 5.87 7.84 7.59
N THR A 72 5.79 7.06 6.52
CA THR A 72 4.60 6.25 6.18
C THR A 72 4.19 5.27 7.28
N THR A 73 5.13 4.76 8.06
CA THR A 73 4.92 3.84 9.20
C THR A 73 4.70 4.55 10.53
N ALA A 74 4.76 5.89 10.59
CA ALA A 74 4.59 6.64 11.84
C ALA A 74 3.18 6.52 12.44
N PHE A 75 2.23 5.99 11.67
CA PHE A 75 0.84 5.80 12.06
C PHE A 75 0.54 4.40 12.60
N GLU A 76 1.52 3.48 12.57
CA GLU A 76 1.35 2.14 13.13
C GLU A 76 0.99 2.20 14.63
N GLY A 77 -0.01 1.42 15.02
CA GLY A 77 -0.63 1.38 16.34
C GLY A 77 -1.76 2.40 16.54
N GLU A 78 -1.91 3.38 15.64
CA GLU A 78 -2.85 4.49 15.82
C GLU A 78 -3.86 4.66 14.69
N ARG A 79 -3.46 4.43 13.43
CA ARG A 79 -4.31 4.74 12.27
C ARG A 79 -4.21 3.72 11.15
N GLU A 80 -5.32 3.47 10.48
CA GLU A 80 -5.32 2.84 9.16
C GLU A 80 -4.77 3.82 8.12
N THR A 81 -3.95 3.34 7.18
CA THR A 81 -3.22 4.19 6.24
C THR A 81 -3.58 3.86 4.80
N LEU A 82 -3.97 4.87 4.02
CA LEU A 82 -4.13 4.78 2.57
C LEU A 82 -3.02 5.54 1.85
N VAL A 83 -2.35 4.88 0.91
CA VAL A 83 -1.28 5.47 0.08
C VAL A 83 -1.65 5.37 -1.39
N THR A 84 -1.44 6.43 -2.17
CA THR A 84 -1.58 6.39 -3.63
C THR A 84 -0.51 7.25 -4.31
N PHE A 85 -0.28 7.04 -5.61
CA PHE A 85 0.83 7.66 -6.36
C PHE A 85 0.31 8.41 -7.58
N VAL A 86 0.60 9.70 -7.65
CA VAL A 86 -0.01 10.62 -8.61
C VAL A 86 0.95 11.66 -9.15
N PHE A 87 0.52 12.41 -10.15
CA PHE A 87 1.07 13.70 -10.53
C PHE A 87 -0.10 14.61 -10.90
N THR A 88 -0.06 15.89 -10.52
CA THR A 88 -1.27 16.72 -10.54
C THR A 88 -1.77 17.06 -11.94
N ARG A 89 -0.89 17.03 -12.94
CA ARG A 89 -1.22 17.29 -14.35
C ARG A 89 -1.91 16.14 -15.07
N CYS A 90 -2.07 14.99 -14.42
CA CYS A 90 -2.77 13.86 -15.02
C CYS A 90 -4.26 14.15 -15.22
N SER A 91 -4.70 14.20 -16.47
CA SER A 91 -6.11 14.40 -16.83
C SER A 91 -6.93 13.11 -16.92
N MET A 92 -6.38 11.97 -16.47
CA MET A 92 -6.99 10.64 -16.61
C MET A 92 -7.35 10.00 -15.26
N VAL A 93 -6.54 9.05 -14.76
CA VAL A 93 -6.90 8.22 -13.61
C VAL A 93 -6.55 8.85 -12.26
N CYS A 94 -5.54 9.73 -12.19
CA CYS A 94 -5.11 10.31 -10.91
C CYS A 94 -6.21 11.11 -10.17
N PRO A 95 -7.06 11.91 -10.85
CA PRO A 95 -8.19 12.56 -10.18
C PRO A 95 -9.16 11.57 -9.53
N ALA A 96 -9.36 10.40 -10.13
CA ALA A 96 -10.20 9.35 -9.54
C ALA A 96 -9.51 8.68 -8.33
N LEU A 97 -8.21 8.40 -8.41
CA LEU A 97 -7.44 7.82 -7.29
C LEU A 97 -7.45 8.75 -6.07
N THR A 98 -7.07 10.02 -6.26
CA THR A 98 -7.01 11.00 -5.17
C THR A 98 -8.42 11.37 -4.69
N GLY A 99 -9.39 11.42 -5.61
CA GLY A 99 -10.81 11.62 -5.27
C GLY A 99 -11.37 10.51 -4.38
N ASN A 100 -10.94 9.25 -4.56
CA ASN A 100 -11.33 8.18 -3.64
C ASN A 100 -10.82 8.43 -2.21
N LEU A 101 -9.58 8.88 -2.05
CA LEU A 101 -9.04 9.26 -0.74
C LEU A 101 -9.82 10.45 -0.15
N ALA A 102 -10.21 11.43 -0.98
CA ALA A 102 -11.05 12.55 -0.53
C ALA A 102 -12.44 12.09 -0.04
N GLN A 103 -13.04 11.11 -0.71
CA GLN A 103 -14.30 10.52 -0.25
C GLN A 103 -14.14 9.74 1.06
N VAL A 104 -13.03 9.02 1.24
CA VAL A 104 -12.69 8.41 2.52
C VAL A 104 -12.53 9.46 3.61
N GLN A 105 -11.88 10.59 3.31
CA GLN A 105 -11.73 11.71 4.24
C GLN A 105 -13.09 12.26 4.69
N ALA A 106 -13.99 12.49 3.73
CA ALA A 106 -15.34 12.97 4.00
C ALA A 106 -16.14 11.98 4.86
N HIS A 107 -16.15 10.70 4.48
CA HIS A 107 -16.79 9.61 5.23
C HIS A 107 -16.27 9.54 6.67
N ALA A 108 -14.94 9.56 6.85
CA ALA A 108 -14.34 9.50 8.17
C ALA A 108 -14.72 10.71 9.05
N THR A 109 -14.86 11.88 8.45
CA THR A 109 -15.31 13.10 9.15
C THR A 109 -16.80 13.01 9.54
N GLU A 110 -17.64 12.48 8.65
CA GLU A 110 -19.08 12.31 8.89
C GLU A 110 -19.35 11.30 10.02
N GLU A 111 -18.59 10.22 10.05
CA GLU A 111 -18.71 9.13 11.03
C GLU A 111 -17.86 9.34 12.30
N GLY A 112 -17.08 10.43 12.36
CA GLY A 112 -16.35 10.86 13.56
C GLY A 112 -15.11 10.03 13.88
N PHE A 113 -14.41 9.54 12.87
CA PHE A 113 -13.17 8.78 13.00
C PHE A 113 -12.01 9.33 12.16
N GLU A 114 -12.08 10.58 11.72
CA GLU A 114 -11.07 11.22 10.89
C GLU A 114 -9.65 11.18 11.50
N GLY A 115 -9.54 11.11 12.83
CA GLY A 115 -8.28 10.98 13.57
C GLY A 115 -7.67 9.57 13.60
N GLU A 116 -8.42 8.55 13.17
CA GLU A 116 -8.01 7.15 13.10
C GLU A 116 -7.51 6.76 11.70
N ILE A 117 -7.39 7.70 10.76
CA ILE A 117 -6.90 7.42 9.40
C ILE A 117 -5.75 8.35 8.99
N ALA A 118 -4.89 7.85 8.10
CA ALA A 118 -3.86 8.63 7.41
C ALA A 118 -4.00 8.45 5.89
N LEU A 119 -4.09 9.56 5.16
CA LEU A 119 -4.28 9.62 3.72
C LEU A 119 -3.04 10.26 3.09
N LEU A 120 -2.28 9.46 2.35
CA LEU A 120 -0.94 9.79 1.87
C LEU A 120 -0.88 9.71 0.33
N PRO A 121 -1.45 10.68 -0.40
CA PRO A 121 -1.13 10.82 -1.81
C PRO A 121 0.34 11.27 -1.95
N ILE A 122 1.11 10.56 -2.78
CA ILE A 122 2.54 10.82 -3.04
C ILE A 122 2.70 11.28 -4.49
N THR A 123 3.26 12.47 -4.71
CA THR A 123 3.61 12.91 -6.07
C THR A 123 4.88 12.25 -6.57
N PHE A 124 4.91 11.89 -7.86
CA PHE A 124 6.15 11.51 -8.57
C PHE A 124 6.66 12.57 -9.56
N ASP A 125 6.05 13.76 -9.61
CA ASP A 125 6.52 14.91 -10.40
C ASP A 125 6.83 16.12 -9.51
N PRO A 126 7.86 16.02 -8.64
CA PRO A 126 8.14 17.05 -7.65
C PRO A 126 8.59 18.38 -8.28
N VAL A 127 8.99 18.40 -9.56
CA VAL A 127 9.40 19.62 -10.25
C VAL A 127 8.21 20.55 -10.48
N TYR A 128 7.10 20.01 -10.98
CA TYR A 128 5.88 20.77 -11.23
C TYR A 128 5.00 20.88 -9.96
N ASP A 129 4.90 19.80 -9.19
CA ASP A 129 4.00 19.68 -8.04
C ASP A 129 4.56 20.44 -6.83
N THR A 130 4.51 21.77 -6.90
CA THR A 130 4.84 22.71 -5.81
C THR A 130 3.79 22.66 -4.69
N PRO A 131 4.09 23.15 -3.48
CA PRO A 131 3.12 23.23 -2.39
C PRO A 131 1.79 23.91 -2.80
N GLU A 132 1.87 24.96 -3.60
CA GLU A 132 0.70 25.69 -4.12
C GLU A 132 -0.13 24.81 -5.05
N VAL A 133 0.51 24.14 -6.01
CA VAL A 133 -0.16 23.23 -6.97
C VAL A 133 -0.79 22.03 -6.24
N LEU A 134 -0.10 21.46 -5.25
CA LEU A 134 -0.64 20.35 -4.44
C LEU A 134 -1.87 20.75 -3.63
N ARG A 135 -1.91 22.00 -3.12
CA ARG A 135 -3.08 22.54 -2.42
C ARG A 135 -4.26 22.68 -3.37
N GLU A 136 -4.06 23.35 -4.50
CA GLU A 136 -5.10 23.55 -5.52
C GLU A 136 -5.64 22.20 -6.04
N TYR A 137 -4.75 21.23 -6.26
CA TYR A 137 -5.15 19.88 -6.68
C TYR A 137 -5.95 19.15 -5.60
N SER A 138 -5.56 19.25 -4.32
CA SER A 138 -6.30 18.64 -3.21
C SER A 138 -7.72 19.21 -3.11
N GLU A 139 -7.87 20.53 -3.23
CA GLU A 139 -9.18 21.19 -3.25
C GLU A 139 -10.00 20.78 -4.48
N TYR A 140 -9.38 20.68 -5.65
CA TYR A 140 -10.02 20.26 -6.89
C TYR A 140 -10.65 18.87 -6.80
N VAL A 141 -9.97 17.91 -6.15
CA VAL A 141 -10.50 16.55 -5.94
C VAL A 141 -11.46 16.44 -4.75
N GLY A 142 -11.70 17.55 -4.04
CA GLY A 142 -12.65 17.62 -2.93
C GLY A 142 -12.09 17.22 -1.57
N ALA A 143 -10.77 17.13 -1.41
CA ALA A 143 -10.15 16.92 -0.11
C ALA A 143 -10.09 18.23 0.69
N ASP A 144 -10.06 18.13 2.02
CA ASP A 144 -9.63 19.20 2.91
C ASP A 144 -8.10 19.12 3.09
N PRO A 145 -7.32 20.01 2.43
CA PRO A 145 -5.86 20.00 2.54
C PRO A 145 -5.34 20.46 3.90
N THR A 146 -6.20 21.01 4.76
CA THR A 146 -5.83 21.51 6.09
C THR A 146 -5.99 20.45 7.18
N ALA A 147 -6.68 19.35 6.89
CA ALA A 147 -6.91 18.29 7.85
C ALA A 147 -5.64 17.48 8.15
N GLU A 148 -5.42 17.13 9.42
CA GLU A 148 -4.24 16.39 9.87
C GLU A 148 -4.13 14.97 9.28
N ASN A 149 -5.25 14.39 8.84
CA ASN A 149 -5.27 13.08 8.19
C ASN A 149 -4.88 13.13 6.70
N TRP A 150 -4.84 14.31 6.07
CA TRP A 150 -4.45 14.48 4.67
C TRP A 150 -3.01 14.98 4.57
N GLN A 151 -2.07 14.08 4.25
CA GLN A 151 -0.65 14.43 4.09
C GLN A 151 -0.24 14.18 2.64
N PHE A 152 -0.37 15.21 1.79
CA PHE A 152 0.16 15.12 0.43
C PHE A 152 1.68 15.17 0.47
N LEU A 153 2.34 14.07 0.11
CA LEU A 153 3.78 13.90 0.24
C LEU A 153 4.50 14.20 -1.07
N ARG A 154 5.64 14.87 -0.95
CA ARG A 154 6.42 15.36 -2.10
C ARG A 154 7.91 15.01 -1.92
N PRO A 155 8.45 14.06 -2.71
CA PRO A 155 9.89 13.85 -2.84
C PRO A 155 10.64 15.14 -3.18
N GLU A 156 11.87 15.29 -2.69
CA GLU A 156 12.64 16.52 -2.88
C GLU A 156 13.22 16.67 -4.30
N SER A 157 13.35 15.57 -5.03
CA SER A 157 13.88 15.53 -6.39
C SER A 157 13.29 14.39 -7.20
N GLU A 158 13.55 14.39 -8.51
CA GLU A 158 13.09 13.34 -9.42
C GLU A 158 13.78 12.00 -9.13
N GLU A 159 15.06 12.04 -8.76
CA GLU A 159 15.80 10.86 -8.33
C GLU A 159 15.17 10.26 -7.07
N ARG A 160 14.79 11.12 -6.10
CA ARG A 160 14.12 10.69 -4.88
C ARG A 160 12.71 10.15 -5.18
N ALA A 161 11.99 10.77 -6.11
CA ALA A 161 10.69 10.26 -6.57
C ALA A 161 10.84 8.86 -7.18
N ARG A 162 11.88 8.62 -7.99
CA ARG A 162 12.16 7.29 -8.57
C ARG A 162 12.49 6.25 -7.50
N GLU A 163 13.39 6.58 -6.58
CA GLU A 163 13.76 5.70 -5.46
C GLU A 163 12.54 5.29 -4.63
N VAL A 164 11.68 6.25 -4.30
CA VAL A 164 10.51 5.99 -3.48
C VAL A 164 9.46 5.23 -4.27
N VAL A 165 8.99 5.79 -5.38
CA VAL A 165 7.80 5.29 -6.06
C VAL A 165 8.10 4.00 -6.83
N ALA A 166 9.20 3.96 -7.59
CA ALA A 166 9.53 2.82 -8.42
C ALA A 166 10.35 1.75 -7.70
N GLU A 167 11.31 2.12 -6.86
CA GLU A 167 12.21 1.13 -6.22
C GLU A 167 11.68 0.64 -4.87
N THR A 168 11.10 1.53 -4.05
CA THR A 168 10.60 1.17 -2.71
C THR A 168 9.17 0.63 -2.75
N PHE A 169 8.28 1.32 -3.48
CA PHE A 169 6.88 0.89 -3.63
C PHE A 169 6.61 0.06 -4.88
N GLY A 170 7.59 -0.09 -5.78
CA GLY A 170 7.44 -0.92 -6.98
C GLY A 170 6.38 -0.45 -7.97
N VAL A 171 6.01 0.83 -7.90
CA VAL A 171 5.05 1.46 -8.80
C VAL A 171 5.79 2.02 -10.00
N GLY A 172 5.68 1.34 -11.13
CA GLY A 172 6.34 1.74 -12.36
C GLY A 172 5.79 3.07 -12.89
N PHE A 173 6.68 4.02 -13.17
CA PHE A 173 6.36 5.25 -13.88
C PHE A 173 7.54 5.66 -14.79
N GLU A 174 7.23 6.22 -15.95
CA GLU A 174 8.21 6.73 -16.91
C GLU A 174 7.73 8.04 -17.52
N LYS A 175 8.65 9.00 -17.66
CA LYS A 175 8.43 10.22 -18.42
C LYS A 175 8.30 9.88 -19.90
N THR A 176 7.42 10.59 -20.59
CA THR A 176 7.31 10.53 -22.05
C THR A 176 8.05 11.70 -22.70
N ASP A 177 8.15 11.68 -24.03
CA ASP A 177 8.69 12.79 -24.81
C ASP A 177 7.85 14.08 -24.68
N ALA A 178 6.63 13.98 -24.16
CA ALA A 178 5.74 15.11 -23.92
C ALA A 178 6.02 15.85 -22.62
N TYR A 179 6.85 15.29 -21.72
CA TYR A 179 7.14 15.91 -20.43
C TYR A 179 7.87 17.23 -20.61
N THR A 180 7.31 18.29 -20.01
CA THR A 180 8.05 19.54 -19.80
C THR A 180 7.97 19.95 -18.33
N PRO A 181 9.04 20.55 -17.76
CA PRO A 181 9.05 20.95 -16.36
C PRO A 181 7.99 22.00 -15.99
N ASP A 182 7.73 22.95 -16.90
CA ASP A 182 6.99 24.17 -16.59
C ASP A 182 5.68 24.33 -17.39
N GLU A 183 5.35 23.40 -18.30
CA GLU A 183 4.17 23.51 -19.18
C GLU A 183 3.30 22.25 -19.12
N VAL A 184 1.98 22.43 -19.10
CA VAL A 184 1.04 21.31 -19.22
C VAL A 184 0.97 20.89 -20.68
N SER A 185 1.19 19.60 -20.95
CA SER A 185 1.02 19.04 -22.28
C SER A 185 -0.41 18.51 -22.50
N ASP A 186 -0.91 18.61 -23.72
CA ASP A 186 -2.12 17.90 -24.15
C ASP A 186 -1.88 16.39 -24.31
N GLU A 187 -0.61 15.98 -24.38
CA GLU A 187 -0.16 14.60 -24.43
C GLU A 187 0.20 14.09 -23.03
N MET A 188 0.18 12.77 -22.85
CA MET A 188 0.46 12.15 -21.55
C MET A 188 1.94 12.30 -21.19
N GLU A 189 2.24 13.08 -20.14
CA GLU A 189 3.61 13.37 -19.71
C GLU A 189 4.28 12.21 -18.96
N PHE A 190 3.48 11.32 -18.36
CA PHE A 190 3.93 10.10 -17.70
C PHE A 190 3.04 8.92 -18.03
N VAL A 191 3.65 7.77 -18.31
CA VAL A 191 2.98 6.48 -18.20
C VAL A 191 3.24 5.93 -16.79
N HIS A 192 2.18 5.52 -16.09
CA HIS A 192 2.32 5.03 -14.73
C HIS A 192 1.34 3.91 -14.39
N THR A 193 1.76 3.04 -13.47
CA THR A 193 0.89 2.03 -12.86
C THR A 193 0.05 2.69 -11.78
N SER A 194 -1.26 2.57 -11.86
CA SER A 194 -2.15 3.05 -10.80
C SER A 194 -2.22 2.04 -9.66
N VAL A 195 -1.85 2.47 -8.45
CA VAL A 195 -1.96 1.66 -7.23
C VAL A 195 -2.49 2.53 -6.11
N THR A 196 -3.45 2.01 -5.35
CA THR A 196 -3.80 2.50 -4.02
C THR A 196 -3.58 1.36 -3.03
N ILE A 197 -2.95 1.63 -1.90
CA ILE A 197 -2.66 0.66 -0.85
C ILE A 197 -3.50 1.03 0.38
N LEU A 198 -4.22 0.08 0.95
CA LEU A 198 -4.82 0.16 2.28
C LEU A 198 -3.99 -0.72 3.22
N ALA A 199 -3.44 -0.12 4.27
CA ALA A 199 -2.77 -0.81 5.35
C ALA A 199 -3.53 -0.64 6.66
N ASN A 200 -3.61 -1.71 7.44
CA ASN A 200 -4.20 -1.69 8.77
C ASN A 200 -3.29 -0.98 9.78
N ARG A 201 -3.80 -0.78 11.00
CA ARG A 201 -3.04 -0.10 12.07
C ARG A 201 -1.79 -0.87 12.50
N ASP A 202 -1.66 -2.16 12.23
CA ASP A 202 -0.42 -2.90 12.51
C ASP A 202 0.61 -2.77 11.37
N GLY A 203 0.32 -1.99 10.33
CA GLY A 203 1.21 -1.74 9.21
C GLY A 203 1.22 -2.85 8.16
N PHE A 204 0.27 -3.80 8.23
CA PHE A 204 0.09 -4.81 7.19
C PHE A 204 -0.86 -4.33 6.11
N VAL A 205 -0.52 -4.60 4.86
CA VAL A 205 -1.33 -4.27 3.69
C VAL A 205 -2.52 -5.22 3.66
N GLU A 206 -3.71 -4.63 3.73
CA GLU A 206 -5.00 -5.31 3.61
C GLU A 206 -5.43 -5.39 2.14
N ARG A 207 -5.12 -4.36 1.36
CA ARG A 207 -5.47 -4.32 -0.06
C ARG A 207 -4.50 -3.46 -0.88
N GLY A 208 -4.09 -3.98 -2.03
CA GLY A 208 -3.50 -3.21 -3.11
C GLY A 208 -4.46 -3.14 -4.29
N TYR A 209 -5.11 -2.00 -4.51
CA TYR A 209 -6.04 -1.77 -5.60
C TYR A 209 -5.28 -1.50 -6.90
N ASN A 210 -5.35 -2.44 -7.84
CA ASN A 210 -4.72 -2.37 -9.15
C ASN A 210 -5.35 -3.42 -10.09
N PRO A 211 -5.55 -3.11 -11.40
CA PRO A 211 -5.32 -1.83 -12.07
C PRO A 211 -6.48 -0.84 -11.93
N GLY A 212 -6.23 0.43 -12.29
CA GLY A 212 -7.21 1.52 -12.25
C GLY A 212 -7.46 2.09 -10.85
N ALA A 213 -8.49 2.93 -10.76
CA ALA A 213 -9.02 3.41 -9.50
C ALA A 213 -10.18 2.49 -9.06
N PRO A 214 -10.21 2.01 -7.81
CA PRO A 214 -11.37 1.29 -7.28
C PRO A 214 -12.58 2.23 -7.19
N SER A 215 -13.77 1.69 -6.95
CA SER A 215 -14.91 2.54 -6.61
C SER A 215 -14.74 3.14 -5.20
N PRO A 216 -15.21 4.37 -4.92
CA PRO A 216 -15.17 4.93 -3.57
C PRO A 216 -15.84 4.02 -2.53
N ALA A 217 -16.99 3.43 -2.88
CA ALA A 217 -17.74 2.52 -2.01
C ALA A 217 -16.91 1.30 -1.61
N GLN A 218 -16.19 0.68 -2.56
CA GLN A 218 -15.31 -0.44 -2.26
C GLN A 218 -14.21 -0.06 -1.25
N VAL A 219 -13.59 1.11 -1.42
CA VAL A 219 -12.52 1.55 -0.52
C VAL A 219 -13.05 1.82 0.88
N ILE A 220 -14.24 2.43 0.98
CA ILE A 220 -14.91 2.71 2.25
C ILE A 220 -15.33 1.41 2.94
N ASP A 221 -15.96 0.48 2.21
CA ASP A 221 -16.40 -0.82 2.76
C ASP A 221 -15.21 -1.65 3.28
N ASP A 222 -14.11 -1.72 2.51
CA ASP A 222 -12.88 -2.40 2.93
C ASP A 222 -12.27 -1.70 4.17
N LEU A 223 -12.22 -0.36 4.19
CA LEU A 223 -11.72 0.41 5.34
C LEU A 223 -12.56 0.16 6.60
N ASP A 224 -13.88 0.25 6.51
CA ASP A 224 -14.76 0.03 7.66
C ASP A 224 -14.64 -1.40 8.19
N THR A 225 -14.53 -2.39 7.30
CA THR A 225 -14.28 -3.80 7.69
C THR A 225 -12.97 -3.94 8.45
N VAL A 226 -11.88 -3.37 7.94
CA VAL A 226 -10.57 -3.39 8.60
C VAL A 226 -10.67 -2.73 9.98
N ARG A 227 -11.29 -1.55 10.06
CA ARG A 227 -11.43 -0.80 11.31
C ARG A 227 -12.24 -1.54 12.37
N GLU A 228 -13.30 -2.22 11.98
CA GLU A 228 -14.12 -3.03 12.86
C GLU A 228 -13.40 -4.28 13.38
N GLY A 229 -12.47 -4.85 12.60
CA GLY A 229 -11.64 -5.98 13.02
C GLY A 229 -10.76 -5.70 14.24
N TYR A 230 -10.52 -4.43 14.56
CA TYR A 230 -9.69 -3.99 15.68
C TYR A 230 -10.47 -3.37 16.86
N ARG A 231 -11.81 -3.43 16.84
CA ARG A 231 -12.66 -2.91 17.92
C ARG A 231 -12.96 -3.93 19.02
#